data_AF-A0A352NTC7-F1
#
_entry.id   AF-A0A352NTC7-F1
#
_cell.length_a   1.000
_cell.length_b   1.000
_cell.length_c   1.000
_cell.angle_alpha   90.00
_cell.angle_beta   90.00
_cell.angle_gamma   90.00
#
_symmetry.space_group_name_H-M   'P 1'
#
loop_
_entity.id
_entity.type
_entity.pdbx_description
1 polymer ?
#
loop_
_entity_poly.entity_id
_entity_poly.type
_entity_poly.pdbx_seq_one_letter_code
_entity_poly.pdbx_strand_id
1 'polypeptide(L)'
;EGTNEIQRVVIASHIVGKAPKNKTAARTSKRLPATGYRKNIIFNKGTSKEKVDSLVKALKEDGYDFTVGIPMDTPINKAERVVSIGMGVGKRENMKLIKDLAVQAGAAIGSSRPVAETLKYLPLNRYVGMSGQKFKGNLYVAIGISGAIQHLKGIVDASTIVAINIDPNAKIFKNADYGIVGDLVEIVPLLTAALDNGQPKKEAPPMKKMKRAVPKKVVPNWKHYVCNGCGYEYDPGVGDPEGDIASGTLFKDIPKEWTCPVCGEEKDGFIDADV
;
A
#
# COMPACT_ATOMS: atom_id res chain seq x y z
N GLU A 1 46.54 28.12 -9.40
CA GLU A 1 46.06 28.67 -8.12
C GLU A 1 44.53 28.80 -8.25
N GLY A 2 43.69 27.90 -7.76
CA GLY A 2 43.75 27.21 -6.48
C GLY A 2 43.13 28.10 -5.41
N THR A 3 42.00 27.65 -4.82
CA THR A 3 41.35 28.15 -3.59
C THR A 3 40.80 29.59 -3.66
N ASN A 4 39.52 29.89 -3.49
CA ASN A 4 38.59 29.61 -2.40
C ASN A 4 37.22 30.04 -2.93
N GLU A 5 36.13 29.26 -2.84
CA GLU A 5 35.16 29.45 -1.75
C GLU A 5 34.24 28.22 -1.60
N ILE A 6 34.70 27.05 -2.04
CA ILE A 6 34.13 25.77 -1.57
C ILE A 6 34.65 25.53 -0.16
N GLN A 7 33.96 26.11 0.81
CA GLN A 7 33.66 25.60 2.15
C GLN A 7 33.50 26.77 3.11
N ARG A 8 32.25 27.11 3.43
CA ARG A 8 31.74 26.99 4.80
C ARG A 8 30.21 27.09 4.81
N VAL A 9 29.64 25.99 5.28
CA VAL A 9 28.61 25.98 6.33
C VAL A 9 27.20 26.30 5.81
N VAL A 10 26.39 25.27 5.50
CA VAL A 10 25.64 24.44 6.47
C VAL A 10 24.84 25.31 7.43
N ILE A 11 23.54 25.01 7.56
CA ILE A 11 22.48 25.73 8.32
C ILE A 11 21.82 26.81 7.43
N ALA A 12 20.55 26.74 7.02
CA ALA A 12 19.40 26.10 7.62
C ALA A 12 18.47 25.48 6.55
N SER A 13 18.46 24.16 6.48
CA SER A 13 17.33 23.39 5.95
C SER A 13 16.22 23.33 7.00
N HIS A 14 15.60 24.46 7.33
CA HIS A 14 14.38 24.51 8.12
C HIS A 14 13.63 25.79 7.77
N ILE A 15 12.74 25.71 6.78
CA ILE A 15 11.36 26.20 6.80
C ILE A 15 10.70 25.67 5.51
N VAL A 16 9.57 25.00 5.71
CA VAL A 16 8.85 24.22 4.71
C VAL A 16 8.14 25.13 3.70
N GLY A 17 8.30 24.79 2.42
CA GLY A 17 7.44 25.20 1.31
C GLY A 17 7.85 24.47 0.03
N LYS A 18 7.42 23.20 -0.15
CA LYS A 18 7.76 22.39 -1.34
C LYS A 18 6.76 22.62 -2.48
N ALA A 19 7.29 23.00 -3.64
CA ALA A 19 6.89 22.47 -4.95
C ALA A 19 8.12 21.75 -5.58
N PRO A 20 8.01 20.55 -6.17
CA PRO A 20 9.17 19.87 -6.76
C PRO A 20 9.46 20.30 -8.21
N LYS A 21 10.76 20.46 -8.50
CA LYS A 21 11.38 20.80 -9.80
C LYS A 21 11.19 19.71 -10.87
N ASN A 22 11.06 20.12 -12.13
CA ASN A 22 11.36 19.30 -13.32
C ASN A 22 12.88 19.22 -13.57
N LYS A 23 13.40 18.00 -13.62
CA LYS A 23 14.50 17.61 -14.53
C LYS A 23 13.90 16.53 -15.41
N THR A 24 14.15 16.58 -16.71
CA THR A 24 13.75 15.58 -17.72
C THR A 24 13.74 14.16 -17.15
N ALA A 25 12.58 13.75 -16.67
CA ALA A 25 12.27 12.40 -16.26
C ALA A 25 11.05 12.05 -17.08
N ALA A 26 11.23 11.14 -18.03
CA ALA A 26 10.13 10.42 -18.64
C ALA A 26 9.11 10.15 -17.53
N ARG A 27 7.83 10.53 -17.74
CA ARG A 27 6.72 10.10 -16.91
C ARG A 27 6.71 8.56 -16.92
N THR A 28 7.54 7.94 -16.09
CA THR A 28 7.34 6.57 -15.67
C THR A 28 6.10 6.67 -14.81
N SER A 29 4.93 6.56 -15.44
CA SER A 29 3.70 6.28 -14.71
C SER A 29 4.08 5.11 -13.80
N LYS A 30 4.17 5.34 -12.50
CA LYS A 30 4.44 4.24 -11.57
C LYS A 30 3.23 3.34 -11.73
N ARG A 31 3.39 2.26 -12.50
CA ARG A 31 2.31 1.30 -12.74
C ARG A 31 1.74 0.93 -11.39
N LEU A 32 0.45 1.15 -11.22
CA LEU A 32 -0.26 0.80 -9.99
C LEU A 32 0.02 -0.67 -9.68
N PRO A 33 0.06 -1.05 -8.38
CA PRO A 33 0.20 -2.45 -8.02
C PRO A 33 -0.88 -3.28 -8.73
N ALA A 34 -0.55 -4.54 -9.07
CA ALA A 34 -1.48 -5.44 -9.74
C ALA A 34 -2.77 -5.69 -8.94
N THR A 35 -2.74 -5.42 -7.63
CA THR A 35 -3.90 -5.52 -6.75
C THR A 35 -4.62 -4.18 -6.51
N GLY A 36 -4.24 -3.10 -7.20
CA GLY A 36 -4.76 -1.74 -7.01
C GLY A 36 -4.00 -0.94 -5.94
N TYR A 37 -4.56 0.18 -5.50
CA TYR A 37 -3.97 0.96 -4.41
C TYR A 37 -3.90 0.14 -3.10
N ARG A 38 -2.80 0.33 -2.38
CA ARG A 38 -2.46 -0.34 -1.11
C ARG A 38 -1.72 0.64 -0.21
N LYS A 39 -1.85 0.45 1.11
CA LYS A 39 -1.17 1.32 2.11
C LYS A 39 0.35 1.24 2.04
N ASN A 40 0.92 0.09 1.66
CA ASN A 40 2.36 -0.13 1.52
C ASN A 40 3.18 0.19 2.79
N ILE A 41 2.65 -0.14 3.97
CA ILE A 41 3.34 0.07 5.25
C ILE A 41 4.19 -1.17 5.54
N ILE A 42 5.51 -1.04 5.47
CA ILE A 42 6.45 -2.15 5.70
C ILE A 42 7.20 -1.95 7.01
N PHE A 43 7.04 -2.89 7.94
CA PHE A 43 7.73 -2.94 9.22
C PHE A 43 9.09 -3.62 9.06
N ASN A 44 10.12 -2.86 8.70
CA ASN A 44 11.48 -3.35 8.49
C ASN A 44 12.45 -3.06 9.64
N LYS A 45 12.15 -2.09 10.51
CA LYS A 45 12.98 -1.70 11.65
C LYS A 45 12.50 -2.33 12.95
N GLY A 46 13.42 -2.49 13.91
CA GLY A 46 13.16 -3.06 15.23
C GLY A 46 13.29 -4.58 15.30
N THR A 47 13.04 -5.12 16.48
CA THR A 47 12.98 -6.55 16.77
C THR A 47 11.74 -7.17 16.11
N SER A 48 11.77 -8.49 15.91
CA SER A 48 10.65 -9.23 15.32
C SER A 48 9.35 -9.08 16.11
N LYS A 49 9.45 -8.99 17.44
CA LYS A 49 8.30 -8.74 18.33
C LYS A 49 7.69 -7.36 18.10
N GLU A 50 8.50 -6.30 18.04
CA GLU A 50 8.01 -4.93 17.79
C GLU A 50 7.32 -4.79 16.42
N LYS A 51 7.85 -5.48 15.40
CA LYS A 51 7.22 -5.52 14.07
C LYS A 51 5.85 -6.17 14.12
N VAL A 52 5.72 -7.29 14.84
CA VAL A 52 4.45 -8.00 15.04
C VAL A 52 3.46 -7.15 15.83
N ASP A 53 3.89 -6.53 16.93
CA ASP A 53 3.04 -5.68 17.75
C ASP A 53 2.52 -4.48 16.96
N SER A 54 3.37 -3.88 16.12
CA SER A 54 2.99 -2.79 15.21
C SER A 54 1.96 -3.23 14.17
N LEU A 55 2.11 -4.43 13.61
CA LEU A 55 1.15 -5.00 12.68
C LEU A 55 -0.20 -5.26 13.35
N VAL A 56 -0.21 -5.90 14.52
CA VAL A 56 -1.44 -6.22 15.26
C VAL A 56 -2.16 -4.94 15.67
N LYS A 57 -1.43 -3.91 16.12
CA LYS A 57 -1.99 -2.60 16.43
C LYS A 57 -2.65 -1.97 15.19
N ALA A 58 -1.97 -1.96 14.05
CA ALA A 58 -2.51 -1.38 12.82
C ALA A 58 -3.76 -2.13 12.32
N LEU A 59 -3.80 -3.46 12.45
CA LEU A 59 -5.00 -4.25 12.11
C LEU A 59 -6.16 -3.95 13.06
N LYS A 60 -5.91 -3.77 14.36
CA LYS A 60 -6.96 -3.37 15.32
C LYS A 60 -7.48 -1.96 15.03
N GLU A 61 -6.60 -1.02 14.67
CA GLU A 61 -6.98 0.35 14.25
C GLU A 61 -7.84 0.35 12.98
N ASP A 62 -7.59 -0.60 12.07
CA ASP A 62 -8.43 -0.83 10.88
C ASP A 62 -9.78 -1.48 11.20
N GLY A 63 -10.01 -1.91 12.44
CA GLY A 63 -11.27 -2.51 12.91
C GLY A 63 -11.33 -4.03 12.79
N TYR A 64 -10.20 -4.74 12.67
CA TYR A 64 -10.19 -6.20 12.70
C TYR A 64 -10.38 -6.74 14.12
N ASP A 65 -11.41 -7.57 14.29
CA ASP A 65 -11.70 -8.27 15.54
C ASP A 65 -11.24 -9.74 15.47
N PHE A 66 -10.22 -10.08 16.24
CA PHE A 66 -9.67 -11.44 16.34
C PHE A 66 -10.26 -12.27 17.49
N THR A 67 -11.38 -11.84 18.09
CA THR A 67 -12.13 -12.65 19.08
C THR A 67 -13.10 -13.64 18.43
N VAL A 68 -13.45 -13.40 17.17
CA VAL A 68 -14.28 -14.28 16.34
C VAL A 68 -13.44 -15.01 15.30
N GLY A 69 -13.93 -16.15 14.83
CA GLY A 69 -13.25 -16.92 13.79
C GLY A 69 -14.18 -17.75 12.92
N ILE A 70 -13.62 -18.19 11.80
CA ILE A 70 -14.22 -19.15 10.87
C ILE A 70 -13.45 -20.47 10.91
N PRO A 71 -14.09 -21.61 10.56
CA PRO A 71 -13.39 -22.88 10.39
C PRO A 71 -12.23 -22.77 9.38
N MET A 72 -11.10 -23.41 9.69
CA MET A 72 -9.91 -23.41 8.83
C MET A 72 -10.17 -23.96 7.42
N ASP A 73 -11.19 -24.81 7.31
CA ASP A 73 -11.62 -25.47 6.10
C ASP A 73 -12.72 -24.71 5.33
N THR A 74 -13.11 -23.52 5.78
CA THR A 74 -14.07 -22.66 5.04
C THR A 74 -13.59 -22.46 3.59
N PRO A 75 -14.46 -22.59 2.59
CA PRO A 75 -14.11 -22.31 1.19
C PRO A 75 -13.55 -20.90 1.01
N ILE A 76 -12.46 -20.76 0.25
CA ILE A 76 -11.72 -19.48 0.11
C ILE A 76 -12.61 -18.34 -0.41
N ASN A 77 -13.58 -18.63 -1.27
CA ASN A 77 -14.52 -17.65 -1.81
C ASN A 77 -15.57 -17.18 -0.81
N LYS A 78 -15.79 -17.92 0.28
CA LYS A 78 -16.73 -17.59 1.37
C LYS A 78 -16.01 -17.14 2.65
N ALA A 79 -14.70 -17.31 2.72
CA ALA A 79 -13.91 -16.96 3.88
C ALA A 79 -13.79 -15.43 4.04
N GLU A 80 -14.04 -14.94 5.26
CA GLU A 80 -13.76 -13.54 5.61
C GLU A 80 -12.24 -13.29 5.67
N ARG A 81 -11.48 -14.25 6.16
CA ARG A 81 -10.04 -14.14 6.39
C ARG A 81 -9.34 -15.38 5.91
N VAL A 82 -8.19 -15.21 5.28
CA VAL A 82 -7.35 -16.33 4.82
C VAL A 82 -5.91 -16.11 5.26
N VAL A 83 -5.35 -17.12 5.91
CA VAL A 83 -3.90 -17.27 6.07
C VAL A 83 -3.41 -18.16 4.94
N SER A 84 -2.64 -17.58 4.01
CA SER A 84 -2.19 -18.22 2.78
C SER A 84 -0.68 -18.40 2.77
N ILE A 85 -0.23 -19.59 2.39
CA ILE A 85 1.19 -19.95 2.39
C ILE A 85 1.79 -20.10 1.00
N GLY A 86 3.02 -19.64 0.84
CA GLY A 86 3.82 -19.79 -0.36
C GLY A 86 4.92 -20.84 -0.22
N MET A 87 5.74 -20.97 -1.26
CA MET A 87 6.92 -21.86 -1.22
C MET A 87 7.87 -21.53 -0.09
N GLY A 88 7.88 -20.28 0.39
CA GLY A 88 8.66 -19.88 1.54
C GLY A 88 8.32 -20.63 2.82
N VAL A 89 7.18 -21.34 2.90
CA VAL A 89 6.82 -22.20 4.05
C VAL A 89 7.88 -23.28 4.34
N GLY A 90 8.66 -23.69 3.34
CA GLY A 90 9.71 -24.68 3.51
C GLY A 90 9.15 -26.06 3.84
N LYS A 91 9.63 -26.65 4.94
CA LYS A 91 9.31 -28.04 5.31
C LYS A 91 7.87 -28.20 5.83
N ARG A 92 7.35 -29.43 5.80
CA ARG A 92 5.95 -29.72 6.14
C ARG A 92 5.64 -29.48 7.62
N GLU A 93 6.62 -29.55 8.50
CA GLU A 93 6.45 -29.35 9.95
C GLU A 93 5.99 -27.91 10.26
N ASN A 94 6.40 -26.95 9.43
CA ASN A 94 5.98 -25.56 9.55
C ASN A 94 4.47 -25.37 9.34
N MET A 95 3.76 -26.35 8.74
CA MET A 95 2.30 -26.33 8.66
C MET A 95 1.62 -26.27 10.03
N LYS A 96 2.27 -26.78 11.08
CA LYS A 96 1.74 -26.67 12.44
C LYS A 96 1.63 -25.20 12.85
N LEU A 97 2.70 -24.41 12.63
CA LEU A 97 2.71 -22.98 12.93
C LEU A 97 1.61 -22.22 12.19
N ILE A 98 1.37 -22.59 10.93
CA ILE A 98 0.36 -21.97 10.08
C ILE A 98 -1.06 -22.31 10.56
N LYS A 99 -1.30 -23.55 10.98
CA LYS A 99 -2.58 -23.96 11.57
C LYS A 99 -2.85 -23.23 12.88
N ASP A 100 -1.85 -23.15 13.74
CA ASP A 100 -1.93 -22.44 15.03
C ASP A 100 -2.26 -20.95 14.80
N LEU A 101 -1.61 -20.31 13.82
CA LEU A 101 -1.94 -18.94 13.41
C LEU A 101 -3.35 -18.82 12.81
N ALA A 102 -3.78 -19.76 11.96
CA ALA A 102 -5.09 -19.71 11.33
C ALA A 102 -6.22 -19.78 12.36
N VAL A 103 -6.06 -20.61 13.39
CA VAL A 103 -6.97 -20.66 14.54
C VAL A 103 -7.00 -19.31 15.25
N GLN A 104 -5.85 -18.73 15.58
CA GLN A 104 -5.80 -17.47 16.34
C GLN A 104 -6.24 -16.25 15.53
N ALA A 105 -6.01 -16.25 14.22
CA ALA A 105 -6.50 -15.22 13.31
C ALA A 105 -8.00 -15.38 12.98
N GLY A 106 -8.60 -16.53 13.34
CA GLY A 106 -9.97 -16.87 12.98
C GLY A 106 -10.14 -16.95 11.46
N ALA A 107 -9.24 -17.66 10.77
CA ALA A 107 -9.08 -17.61 9.33
C ALA A 107 -9.06 -19.00 8.69
N ALA A 108 -9.50 -19.06 7.43
CA ALA A 108 -9.32 -20.23 6.60
C ALA A 108 -7.86 -20.37 6.13
N ILE A 109 -7.42 -21.58 5.83
CA ILE A 109 -6.08 -21.82 5.28
C ILE A 109 -6.14 -21.83 3.76
N GLY A 110 -5.26 -21.07 3.11
CA GLY A 110 -5.06 -21.04 1.66
C GLY A 110 -3.61 -21.32 1.27
N SER A 111 -3.34 -21.38 -0.03
CA SER A 111 -1.97 -21.52 -0.51
C SER A 111 -1.71 -20.88 -1.87
N SER A 112 -0.45 -20.75 -2.22
CA SER A 112 -0.04 -20.57 -3.62
C SER A 112 -0.09 -21.92 -4.38
N ARG A 113 -0.07 -21.85 -5.71
CA ARG A 113 -0.14 -23.03 -6.59
C ARG A 113 0.98 -24.06 -6.32
N PRO A 114 2.27 -23.69 -6.20
CA PRO A 114 3.33 -24.65 -5.92
C PRO A 114 3.14 -25.43 -4.61
N VAL A 115 2.54 -24.81 -3.58
CA VAL A 115 2.29 -25.49 -2.30
C VAL A 115 1.24 -26.60 -2.44
N ALA A 116 0.22 -26.40 -3.28
CA ALA A 116 -0.83 -27.39 -3.49
C ALA A 116 -0.45 -28.45 -4.54
N GLU A 117 0.19 -28.06 -5.64
CA GLU A 117 0.53 -28.97 -6.74
C GLU A 117 1.87 -29.69 -6.52
N THR A 118 2.90 -28.97 -6.13
CA THR A 118 4.27 -29.51 -6.01
C THR A 118 4.52 -30.10 -4.63
N LEU A 119 4.28 -29.31 -3.56
CA LEU A 119 4.52 -29.76 -2.19
C LEU A 119 3.39 -30.65 -1.66
N LYS A 120 2.18 -30.53 -2.21
CA LYS A 120 0.97 -31.26 -1.80
C LYS A 120 0.70 -31.15 -0.29
N TYR A 121 0.95 -29.96 0.28
CA TYR A 121 0.69 -29.70 1.71
C TYR A 121 -0.79 -29.40 1.96
N LEU A 122 -1.47 -28.85 0.95
CA LEU A 122 -2.89 -28.53 0.97
C LEU A 122 -3.55 -29.03 -0.33
N PRO A 123 -4.85 -29.35 -0.29
CA PRO A 123 -5.58 -29.79 -1.48
C PRO A 123 -5.71 -28.65 -2.51
N LEU A 124 -5.94 -29.01 -3.77
CA LEU A 124 -6.03 -28.06 -4.89
C LEU A 124 -7.15 -27.02 -4.70
N ASN A 125 -8.22 -27.34 -3.97
CA ASN A 125 -9.27 -26.36 -3.67
C ASN A 125 -8.82 -25.24 -2.70
N ARG A 126 -7.60 -25.27 -2.16
CA ARG A 126 -7.02 -24.20 -1.32
C ARG A 126 -6.13 -23.23 -2.08
N TYR A 127 -5.72 -23.57 -3.31
CA TYR A 127 -4.80 -22.72 -4.02
C TYR A 127 -5.50 -21.45 -4.53
N VAL A 128 -4.86 -20.30 -4.29
CA VAL A 128 -5.34 -18.97 -4.66
C VAL A 128 -4.53 -18.45 -5.84
N GLY A 129 -5.20 -17.91 -6.85
CA GLY A 129 -4.54 -17.32 -8.01
C GLY A 129 -5.41 -17.18 -9.25
N MET A 130 -4.78 -16.98 -10.41
CA MET A 130 -5.44 -16.70 -11.69
C MET A 130 -6.35 -17.85 -12.11
N SER A 131 -5.83 -19.08 -12.08
CA SER A 131 -6.56 -20.32 -12.39
C SER A 131 -7.30 -20.92 -11.20
N GLY A 132 -7.10 -20.38 -10.00
CA GLY A 132 -7.56 -20.97 -8.73
C GLY A 132 -8.71 -20.27 -8.08
N GLN A 133 -8.79 -20.47 -6.77
CA GLN A 133 -9.76 -19.75 -5.95
C GLN A 133 -9.46 -18.25 -5.97
N LYS A 134 -10.54 -17.47 -5.94
CA LYS A 134 -10.50 -16.01 -5.78
C LYS A 134 -10.88 -15.66 -4.36
N PHE A 135 -10.02 -14.93 -3.68
CA PHE A 135 -10.30 -14.39 -2.37
C PHE A 135 -10.86 -12.98 -2.50
N LYS A 136 -12.06 -12.78 -1.94
CA LYS A 136 -12.75 -11.49 -1.90
C LYS A 136 -13.09 -11.06 -0.47
N GLY A 137 -12.55 -11.74 0.54
CA GLY A 137 -12.78 -11.42 1.94
C GLY A 137 -12.04 -10.17 2.41
N ASN A 138 -12.04 -9.96 3.73
CA ASN A 138 -11.51 -8.76 4.35
C ASN A 138 -10.01 -8.84 4.58
N LEU A 139 -9.48 -9.95 5.08
CA LEU A 139 -8.06 -10.05 5.46
C LEU A 139 -7.37 -11.21 4.74
N TYR A 140 -6.33 -10.89 3.96
CA TYR A 140 -5.46 -11.88 3.35
C TYR A 140 -4.06 -11.80 3.94
N VAL A 141 -3.62 -12.82 4.66
CA VAL A 141 -2.28 -12.91 5.24
C VAL A 141 -1.42 -13.82 4.37
N ALA A 142 -0.49 -13.25 3.60
CA ALA A 142 0.40 -13.93 2.69
C ALA A 142 1.74 -14.23 3.35
N ILE A 143 2.03 -15.50 3.64
CA ILE A 143 3.25 -15.94 4.34
C ILE A 143 4.15 -16.69 3.35
N GLY A 144 5.35 -16.16 3.10
CA GLY A 144 6.33 -16.76 2.20
C GLY A 144 5.88 -16.79 0.73
N ILE A 145 5.01 -15.87 0.32
CA ILE A 145 4.51 -15.73 -1.06
C ILE A 145 5.28 -14.61 -1.77
N SER A 146 5.86 -14.90 -2.94
CA SER A 146 6.68 -13.93 -3.69
C SER A 146 5.86 -12.83 -4.39
N GLY A 147 4.58 -13.08 -4.66
CA GLY A 147 3.69 -12.15 -5.37
C GLY A 147 3.76 -12.26 -6.89
N ALA A 148 3.84 -13.48 -7.43
CA ALA A 148 3.68 -13.72 -8.86
C ALA A 148 2.32 -13.16 -9.36
N ILE A 149 2.28 -12.56 -10.55
CA ILE A 149 1.08 -11.89 -11.08
C ILE A 149 -0.12 -12.84 -11.11
N GLN A 150 0.11 -14.11 -11.39
CA GLN A 150 -0.92 -15.14 -11.37
C GLN A 150 -1.54 -15.27 -9.97
N HIS A 151 -0.75 -15.25 -8.91
CA HIS A 151 -1.27 -15.27 -7.54
C HIS A 151 -2.00 -13.96 -7.19
N LEU A 152 -1.42 -12.82 -7.56
CA LEU A 152 -2.00 -11.49 -7.29
C LEU A 152 -3.40 -11.32 -7.90
N LYS A 153 -3.62 -11.86 -9.11
CA LYS A 153 -4.95 -11.93 -9.76
C LYS A 153 -6.00 -12.73 -8.97
N GLY A 154 -5.60 -13.48 -7.95
CA GLY A 154 -6.49 -14.20 -7.04
C GLY A 154 -6.93 -13.39 -5.82
N ILE A 155 -6.24 -12.28 -5.50
CA ILE A 155 -6.41 -11.51 -4.26
C ILE A 155 -6.66 -10.02 -4.52
N VAL A 156 -6.93 -9.63 -5.77
CA VAL A 156 -7.16 -8.22 -6.16
C VAL A 156 -8.28 -7.59 -5.32
N ASP A 157 -9.33 -8.36 -5.03
CA ASP A 157 -10.52 -7.91 -4.31
C ASP A 157 -10.40 -8.01 -2.78
N ALA A 158 -9.23 -8.42 -2.26
CA ALA A 158 -8.98 -8.42 -0.82
C ALA A 158 -9.04 -6.98 -0.26
N SER A 159 -9.71 -6.80 0.88
CA SER A 159 -9.79 -5.47 1.50
C SER A 159 -8.44 -5.04 2.03
N THR A 160 -7.79 -5.92 2.80
CA THR A 160 -6.45 -5.73 3.36
C THR A 160 -5.58 -6.94 3.06
N ILE A 161 -4.36 -6.67 2.58
CA ILE A 161 -3.33 -7.68 2.33
C ILE A 161 -2.17 -7.45 3.30
N VAL A 162 -1.86 -8.46 4.10
CA VAL A 162 -0.67 -8.51 4.95
C VAL A 162 0.34 -9.46 4.30
N ALA A 163 1.60 -9.07 4.20
CA ALA A 163 2.66 -9.91 3.65
C ALA A 163 3.78 -10.16 4.66
N ILE A 164 4.20 -11.40 4.82
CA ILE A 164 5.37 -11.80 5.61
C ILE A 164 6.31 -12.54 4.68
N ASN A 165 7.50 -12.00 4.46
CA ASN A 165 8.49 -12.61 3.58
C ASN A 165 9.91 -12.29 4.05
N ILE A 166 10.84 -13.22 3.89
CA ILE A 166 12.25 -13.02 4.18
C ILE A 166 12.93 -12.10 3.16
N ASP A 167 12.47 -12.12 1.90
CA ASP A 167 13.02 -11.27 0.83
C ASP A 167 12.35 -9.88 0.83
N PRO A 168 13.03 -8.80 1.25
CA PRO A 168 12.49 -7.45 1.26
C PRO A 168 12.08 -6.94 -0.14
N ASN A 169 12.60 -7.55 -1.20
CA ASN A 169 12.32 -7.16 -2.59
C ASN A 169 11.17 -7.95 -3.21
N ALA A 170 10.50 -8.83 -2.44
CA ALA A 170 9.38 -9.61 -2.92
C ALA A 170 8.27 -8.73 -3.51
N LYS A 171 7.76 -9.10 -4.69
CA LYS A 171 6.71 -8.34 -5.41
C LYS A 171 5.41 -8.20 -4.62
N ILE A 172 5.18 -9.12 -3.67
CA ILE A 172 4.02 -9.08 -2.78
C ILE A 172 3.97 -7.78 -1.96
N PHE A 173 5.10 -7.23 -1.54
CA PHE A 173 5.12 -6.03 -0.70
C PHE A 173 4.60 -4.80 -1.44
N LYS A 174 4.84 -4.69 -2.75
CA LYS A 174 4.24 -3.64 -3.59
C LYS A 174 2.71 -3.76 -3.69
N ASN A 175 2.17 -4.94 -3.37
CA ASN A 175 0.76 -5.29 -3.48
C ASN A 175 0.11 -5.54 -2.11
N ALA A 176 0.79 -5.20 -1.03
CA ALA A 176 0.32 -5.38 0.34
C ALA A 176 0.03 -4.03 1.01
N ASP A 177 -0.94 -4.04 1.90
CA ASP A 177 -1.25 -2.91 2.78
C ASP A 177 -0.24 -2.86 3.93
N TYR A 178 0.05 -4.02 4.51
CA TYR A 178 1.04 -4.18 5.57
C TYR A 178 2.06 -5.24 5.20
N GLY A 179 3.31 -5.06 5.62
CA GLY A 179 4.38 -6.02 5.37
C GLY A 179 5.32 -6.17 6.55
N ILE A 180 5.79 -7.39 6.82
CA ILE A 180 6.90 -7.68 7.71
C ILE A 180 7.99 -8.37 6.90
N VAL A 181 9.21 -7.84 6.98
CA VAL A 181 10.40 -8.52 6.47
C VAL A 181 11.01 -9.34 7.61
N GLY A 182 10.97 -10.66 7.47
CA GLY A 182 11.43 -11.61 8.49
C GLY A 182 11.16 -13.07 8.13
N ASP A 183 11.76 -13.97 8.90
CA ASP A 183 11.56 -15.42 8.76
C ASP A 183 10.18 -15.83 9.32
N LEU A 184 9.50 -16.74 8.63
CA LEU A 184 8.21 -17.26 9.09
C LEU A 184 8.31 -18.00 10.43
N VAL A 185 9.41 -18.71 10.70
CA VAL A 185 9.58 -19.52 11.92
C VAL A 185 9.72 -18.61 13.13
N GLU A 186 10.18 -17.38 12.94
CA GLU A 186 10.28 -16.36 13.98
C GLU A 186 9.00 -15.53 14.08
N ILE A 187 8.49 -15.02 12.95
CA ILE A 187 7.35 -14.09 12.93
C ILE A 187 6.02 -14.79 13.24
N VAL A 188 5.78 -15.99 12.70
CA VAL A 188 4.47 -16.65 12.83
C VAL A 188 4.14 -16.99 14.28
N PRO A 189 5.02 -17.61 15.09
CA PRO A 189 4.72 -17.87 16.50
C PRO A 189 4.45 -16.60 17.31
N LEU A 190 5.22 -15.53 17.06
CA LEU A 190 5.03 -14.24 17.72
C LEU A 190 3.66 -13.64 17.36
N LEU A 191 3.28 -13.72 16.08
CA LEU A 191 1.97 -13.24 15.61
C LEU A 191 0.83 -14.07 16.21
N THR A 192 0.97 -15.40 16.26
CA THR A 192 0.01 -16.29 16.90
C THR A 192 -0.20 -15.90 18.36
N ALA A 193 0.87 -15.69 19.11
CA ALA A 193 0.81 -15.29 20.51
C ALA A 193 0.16 -13.89 20.68
N ALA A 194 0.45 -12.94 19.79
CA ALA A 194 -0.10 -11.58 19.86
C ALA A 194 -1.61 -11.51 19.50
N LEU A 195 -2.12 -12.49 18.75
CA LEU A 195 -3.54 -12.63 18.42
C LEU A 195 -4.31 -13.52 19.41
N ASP A 196 -3.60 -14.24 20.27
CA ASP A 196 -4.20 -15.07 21.30
C ASP A 196 -4.71 -14.23 22.47
N ASN A 197 -5.99 -14.39 22.79
CA ASN A 197 -6.66 -13.76 23.91
C ASN A 197 -6.96 -14.76 25.04
N GLY A 198 -6.43 -15.98 24.96
CA GLY A 198 -6.62 -17.04 25.94
C GLY A 198 -8.04 -17.65 25.95
N GLN A 199 -8.88 -17.29 24.97
CA GLN A 199 -10.25 -17.77 24.85
C GLN A 199 -10.49 -18.43 23.49
N PRO A 200 -11.34 -19.47 23.43
CA PRO A 200 -11.76 -20.03 22.15
C PRO A 200 -12.46 -18.94 21.31
N LYS A 201 -12.18 -18.93 20.01
CA LYS A 201 -12.80 -17.96 19.09
C LYS A 201 -14.29 -18.25 18.98
N LYS A 202 -15.11 -17.21 19.08
CA LYS A 202 -16.55 -17.31 18.86
C LYS A 202 -16.83 -17.48 17.37
N GLU A 203 -17.98 -18.05 17.03
CA GLU A 203 -18.40 -18.11 15.63
C GLU A 203 -18.54 -16.71 15.04
N ALA A 204 -17.90 -16.49 13.90
CA ALA A 204 -17.99 -15.21 13.22
C ALA A 204 -19.40 -14.96 12.69
N PRO A 205 -19.92 -13.72 12.83
CA PRO A 205 -21.17 -13.34 12.17
C PRO A 205 -21.00 -13.41 10.64
N PRO A 206 -22.11 -13.35 9.87
CA PRO A 206 -22.04 -13.28 8.41
C PRO A 206 -21.09 -12.17 7.95
N MET A 207 -20.20 -12.51 7.01
CA MET A 207 -19.15 -11.61 6.54
C MET A 207 -19.72 -10.27 6.06
N LYS A 208 -19.36 -9.18 6.75
CA LYS A 208 -19.56 -7.82 6.27
C LYS A 208 -18.29 -7.31 5.58
N LYS A 209 -18.38 -7.01 4.29
CA LYS A 209 -17.23 -6.55 3.50
C LYS A 209 -16.73 -5.19 3.98
N MET A 210 -15.46 -5.11 4.34
CA MET A 210 -14.78 -3.87 4.72
C MET A 210 -14.39 -3.08 3.46
N LYS A 211 -14.55 -1.75 3.53
CA LYS A 211 -14.11 -0.85 2.44
C LYS A 211 -12.59 -0.85 2.34
N ARG A 212 -12.08 -0.84 1.11
CA ARG A 212 -10.65 -0.71 0.84
C ARG A 212 -10.16 0.69 1.19
N ALA A 213 -8.90 0.81 1.61
CA ALA A 213 -8.24 2.10 1.71
C ALA A 213 -8.21 2.76 0.32
N VAL A 214 -8.69 3.99 0.24
CA VAL A 214 -8.65 4.82 -0.96
C VAL A 214 -7.50 5.81 -0.79
N PRO A 215 -6.68 6.10 -1.82
CA PRO A 215 -5.70 7.16 -1.72
C PRO A 215 -6.43 8.45 -1.35
N LYS A 216 -5.96 9.13 -0.30
CA LYS A 216 -6.43 10.49 -0.02
C LYS A 216 -6.12 11.31 -1.26
N LYS A 217 -7.15 11.85 -1.93
CA LYS A 217 -6.95 12.82 -3.00
C LYS A 217 -6.19 13.98 -2.36
N VAL A 218 -4.95 14.21 -2.78
CA VAL A 218 -4.24 15.43 -2.42
C VAL A 218 -4.91 16.49 -3.28
N VAL A 219 -5.93 17.14 -2.73
CA VAL A 219 -6.46 18.34 -3.36
C VAL A 219 -5.33 19.36 -3.27
N PRO A 220 -4.88 19.92 -4.40
CA PRO A 220 -3.91 21.00 -4.34
C PRO A 220 -4.42 22.09 -3.40
N ASN A 221 -3.59 22.55 -2.47
CA ASN A 221 -3.97 23.60 -1.51
C ASN A 221 -3.82 25.00 -2.13
N TRP A 222 -3.90 25.11 -3.45
CA TRP A 222 -3.82 26.37 -4.18
C TRP A 222 -5.10 26.58 -4.96
N LYS A 223 -5.50 27.83 -5.05
CA LYS A 223 -6.69 28.28 -5.77
C LYS A 223 -6.48 28.11 -7.28
N HIS A 224 -7.52 27.73 -7.99
CA HIS A 224 -7.54 27.68 -9.45
C HIS A 224 -7.83 29.09 -9.99
N TYR A 225 -6.95 29.61 -10.85
CA TYR A 225 -7.15 30.91 -11.48
C TYR A 225 -7.40 30.74 -12.96
N VAL A 226 -8.51 31.30 -13.43
CA VAL A 226 -8.96 31.20 -14.82
C VAL A 226 -9.01 32.59 -15.42
N CYS A 227 -8.41 32.76 -16.59
CA CYS A 227 -8.46 33.99 -17.36
C CYS A 227 -9.91 34.28 -17.77
N ASN A 228 -10.45 35.43 -17.37
CA ASN A 228 -11.83 35.82 -17.70
C ASN A 228 -12.04 36.02 -19.21
N GLY A 229 -11.00 36.47 -19.94
CA GLY A 229 -11.07 36.71 -21.38
C GLY A 229 -11.23 35.44 -22.23
N CYS A 230 -10.38 34.43 -22.03
CA CYS A 230 -10.33 33.24 -22.89
C CYS A 230 -10.56 31.90 -22.19
N GLY A 231 -10.70 31.89 -20.85
CA GLY A 231 -10.88 30.68 -20.07
C GLY A 231 -9.60 29.87 -19.83
N TYR A 232 -8.42 30.43 -20.12
CA TYR A 232 -7.14 29.78 -19.81
C TYR A 232 -6.98 29.56 -18.29
N GLU A 233 -6.79 28.31 -17.87
CA GLU A 233 -6.52 27.94 -16.49
C GLU A 233 -5.01 27.89 -16.24
N TYR A 234 -4.52 28.69 -15.29
CA TYR A 234 -3.13 28.66 -14.89
C TYR A 234 -2.86 27.43 -14.01
N ASP A 235 -1.97 26.53 -14.46
CA ASP A 235 -1.49 25.40 -13.66
C ASP A 235 -0.11 25.72 -13.06
N PRO A 236 -0.01 25.95 -11.73
CA PRO A 236 1.26 26.15 -11.04
C PRO A 236 2.27 25.04 -11.28
N GLY A 237 1.83 23.80 -11.53
CA GLY A 237 2.71 22.66 -11.80
C GLY A 237 3.43 22.76 -13.15
N VAL A 238 2.85 23.48 -14.11
CA VAL A 238 3.42 23.73 -15.43
C VAL A 238 4.16 25.07 -15.45
N GLY A 239 3.59 26.10 -14.81
CA GLY A 239 4.04 27.48 -14.97
C GLY A 239 3.69 28.02 -16.36
N ASP A 240 4.45 29.00 -16.82
CA ASP A 240 4.38 29.54 -18.18
C ASP A 240 5.80 29.75 -18.73
N PRO A 241 6.37 28.76 -19.44
CA PRO A 241 7.71 28.86 -19.99
C PRO A 241 7.89 29.95 -21.04
N GLU A 242 6.82 30.40 -21.72
CA GLU A 242 6.91 31.47 -22.73
C GLU A 242 6.90 32.85 -22.07
N GLY A 243 6.20 32.99 -20.94
CA GLY A 243 6.21 34.18 -20.08
C GLY A 243 7.27 34.18 -18.97
N ASP A 244 8.31 33.35 -19.07
CA ASP A 244 9.39 33.20 -18.08
C ASP A 244 8.93 32.83 -16.65
N ILE A 245 7.75 32.23 -16.51
CA ILE A 245 7.22 31.74 -15.24
C ILE A 245 7.61 30.29 -15.02
N ALA A 246 8.52 30.06 -14.07
CA ALA A 246 8.97 28.72 -13.74
C ALA A 246 7.83 27.82 -13.23
N SER A 247 7.88 26.54 -13.59
CA SER A 247 7.04 25.50 -12.98
C SER A 247 7.18 25.50 -11.45
N GLY A 248 6.07 25.51 -10.74
CA GLY A 248 5.96 25.56 -9.28
C GLY A 248 5.62 26.94 -8.73
N THR A 249 5.51 27.97 -9.58
CA THR A 249 5.13 29.33 -9.18
C THR A 249 3.63 29.37 -8.91
N LEU A 250 3.22 29.88 -7.74
CA LEU A 250 1.79 30.06 -7.46
C LEU A 250 1.29 31.31 -8.17
N PHE A 251 0.00 31.34 -8.53
CA PHE A 251 -0.58 32.48 -9.24
C PHE A 251 -0.33 33.83 -8.54
N LYS A 252 -0.41 33.85 -7.20
CA LYS A 252 -0.09 35.03 -6.40
C LYS A 252 1.34 35.55 -6.56
N ASP A 253 2.29 34.67 -6.84
CA ASP A 253 3.73 34.95 -6.90
C ASP A 253 4.20 35.27 -8.35
N ILE A 254 3.31 35.19 -9.34
CA ILE A 254 3.57 35.63 -10.71
C ILE A 254 3.77 37.18 -10.72
N PRO A 255 4.72 37.73 -11.49
CA PRO A 255 4.84 39.17 -11.73
C PRO A 255 3.53 39.81 -12.19
N LYS A 256 3.31 41.10 -11.90
CA LYS A 256 2.08 41.80 -12.32
C LYS A 256 2.03 42.01 -13.83
N GLU A 257 3.21 42.10 -14.44
CA GLU A 257 3.45 42.35 -15.85
C GLU A 257 3.23 41.10 -16.72
N TRP A 258 3.02 39.94 -16.08
CA TRP A 258 2.69 38.72 -16.78
C TRP A 258 1.27 38.80 -17.37
N THR A 259 1.13 38.34 -18.61
CA THR A 259 -0.13 38.32 -19.34
C THR A 259 -0.50 36.89 -19.72
N CYS A 260 -1.80 36.67 -19.95
CA CYS A 260 -2.32 35.39 -20.38
C CYS A 260 -1.65 34.94 -21.68
N PRO A 261 -1.07 33.72 -21.75
CA PRO A 261 -0.37 33.25 -22.95
C PRO A 261 -1.30 33.00 -24.15
N VAL A 262 -2.62 32.93 -23.92
CA VAL A 262 -3.61 32.66 -24.97
C VAL A 262 -4.19 33.94 -25.57
N CYS A 263 -4.51 34.93 -24.74
CA CYS A 263 -5.23 36.13 -25.20
C CYS A 263 -4.56 37.46 -24.84
N GLY A 264 -3.45 37.44 -24.10
CA GLY A 264 -2.71 38.64 -23.71
C GLY A 264 -3.37 39.46 -22.60
N GLU A 265 -4.46 38.98 -21.98
CA GLU A 265 -5.10 39.63 -20.84
C GLU A 265 -4.13 39.78 -19.66
N GLU A 266 -4.18 40.90 -18.96
CA GLU A 266 -3.34 41.14 -17.79
C GLU A 266 -3.67 40.17 -16.64
N LYS A 267 -2.72 39.97 -15.73
CA LYS A 267 -2.90 39.11 -14.55
C LYS A 267 -4.16 39.43 -13.75
N ASP A 268 -4.55 40.70 -13.68
CA ASP A 268 -5.74 41.17 -12.97
C ASP A 268 -7.05 40.69 -13.61
N GLY A 269 -7.03 40.26 -14.88
CA GLY A 269 -8.14 39.65 -15.58
C GLY A 269 -8.39 38.17 -15.23
N PHE A 270 -7.62 37.57 -14.32
CA PHE A 270 -7.85 36.21 -13.83
C PHE A 270 -8.75 36.20 -12.61
N ILE A 271 -9.73 35.30 -12.62
CA ILE A 271 -10.66 35.08 -11.53
C ILE A 271 -10.33 33.79 -10.79
N ASP A 272 -10.61 33.78 -9.48
CA ASP A 272 -10.54 32.58 -8.66
C ASP A 272 -11.75 31.68 -8.97
N ALA A 273 -11.51 30.52 -9.54
CA ALA A 273 -12.55 29.57 -9.96
C ALA A 273 -13.06 28.69 -8.80
N ASP A 274 -12.44 28.77 -7.62
CA ASP A 274 -12.89 28.06 -6.42
C ASP A 274 -13.84 28.89 -5.53
N VAL A 275 -14.18 30.12 -5.94
CA VAL A 275 -15.04 31.08 -5.22
C VAL A 275 -16.44 31.15 -5.82
#